data_AF-A0A7C3VVK0-F1
#
_entry.id   AF-A0A7C3VVK0-F1
#
_cell.length_a   1.000
_cell.length_b   1.000
_cell.length_c   1.000
_cell.angle_alpha   90.00
_cell.angle_beta   90.00
_cell.angle_gamma   90.00
#
_symmetry.space_group_name_H-M   'P 1'
#
loop_
_entity.id
_entity.type
_entity.pdbx_description
1 polymer ?
#
loop_
_entity_poly.entity_id
_entity_poly.type
_entity_poly.pdbx_seq_one_letter_code
_entity_poly.pdbx_strand_id
1 'polypeptide(L)'
;MKRLFAILVVVFLPLVAQAQTWPEHENTFINDFADVIDEDTETRLKARLQALRDDKGVEAVVVTLPSRAPYQGEGSEGTLSEFGIGLINNWGVGDAEKNDGIMVLVLTDDREMTVELGAAYDKSHSLAAMDIIDTVFTPAFKDGNYSAGIEDGTNAILAEIAGFPLPEAAPEPAPATSTPTATPASDTAEDGGIGKWILGLFGGLFAAGIGWGIFGRKIKDSVAVCPSCGEKGMHTERKVLQEATEDAEGLGEETVTCNNCDYKKVTEFTIAKKPPPEKKEEFSGGKSDGGGASGKW
;
A
#
# COMPACT_ATOMS: atom_id res chain seq x y z
N MET A 1 5.44 -62.92 -13.73
CA MET A 1 4.65 -62.25 -12.68
C MET A 1 5.42 -61.18 -11.90
N LYS A 2 6.66 -61.40 -11.44
CA LYS A 2 7.45 -60.37 -10.73
C LYS A 2 7.80 -59.11 -11.55
N ARG A 3 7.97 -59.23 -12.88
CA ARG A 3 8.22 -58.08 -13.78
C ARG A 3 6.98 -57.22 -14.06
N LEU A 4 5.78 -57.79 -13.93
CA LEU A 4 4.51 -57.04 -14.06
C LEU A 4 4.23 -56.21 -12.81
N PHE A 5 4.67 -56.67 -11.63
CA PHE A 5 4.53 -55.93 -10.37
C PHE A 5 5.43 -54.68 -10.31
N ALA A 6 6.63 -54.74 -10.90
CA ALA A 6 7.54 -53.59 -10.96
C ALA A 6 7.03 -52.47 -11.87
N ILE A 7 6.30 -52.80 -12.95
CA ILE A 7 5.72 -51.79 -13.85
C ILE A 7 4.49 -51.14 -13.19
N LEU A 8 3.72 -51.89 -12.39
CA LEU A 8 2.52 -51.37 -11.73
C LEU A 8 2.82 -50.43 -10.55
N VAL A 9 4.01 -50.56 -9.93
CA VAL A 9 4.46 -49.67 -8.83
C VAL A 9 5.02 -48.34 -9.35
N VAL A 10 5.55 -48.28 -10.57
CA VAL A 10 6.05 -47.02 -11.18
C VAL A 10 4.91 -46.12 -11.68
N VAL A 11 3.74 -46.69 -12.01
CA VAL A 11 2.55 -45.92 -12.47
C VAL A 11 1.78 -45.29 -11.31
N PHE A 12 2.02 -45.71 -10.06
CA PHE A 12 1.39 -45.16 -8.85
C PHE A 12 2.31 -44.21 -8.05
N LEU A 13 3.33 -43.63 -8.68
CA LEU A 13 4.00 -42.48 -8.07
C LEU A 13 2.97 -41.34 -8.00
N PRO A 14 2.58 -40.85 -6.81
CA PRO A 14 1.70 -39.70 -6.74
C PRO A 14 2.44 -38.52 -7.37
N LEU A 15 1.96 -38.07 -8.53
CA LEU A 15 2.25 -36.70 -8.95
C LEU A 15 1.64 -35.84 -7.85
N VAL A 16 2.49 -35.34 -6.95
CA VAL A 16 2.10 -34.28 -6.03
C VAL A 16 1.84 -33.09 -6.94
N ALA A 17 0.57 -32.88 -7.30
CA ALA A 17 0.13 -31.65 -7.92
C ALA A 17 0.42 -30.55 -6.89
N GLN A 18 1.49 -29.79 -7.13
CA GLN A 18 1.74 -28.56 -6.38
C GLN A 18 0.63 -27.61 -6.77
N ALA A 19 -0.41 -27.53 -5.93
CA ALA A 19 -1.47 -26.55 -6.11
C ALA A 19 -0.85 -25.16 -5.92
N GLN A 20 -1.20 -24.22 -6.79
CA GLN A 20 -0.82 -22.83 -6.62
C GLN A 20 -1.34 -22.34 -5.26
N THR A 21 -0.42 -21.84 -4.44
CA THR A 21 -0.75 -21.22 -3.15
C THR A 21 -1.03 -19.74 -3.38
N TRP A 22 -1.91 -19.17 -2.57
CA TRP A 22 -2.27 -17.76 -2.63
C TRP A 22 -1.89 -17.07 -1.31
N PRO A 23 -1.59 -15.76 -1.32
CA PRO A 23 -1.53 -15.00 -0.08
C PRO A 23 -2.86 -15.13 0.67
N GLU A 24 -2.76 -15.17 2.00
CA GLU A 24 -3.93 -15.22 2.87
C GLU A 24 -4.71 -13.91 2.74
N HIS A 25 -6.03 -13.97 2.75
CA HIS A 25 -6.88 -12.79 2.69
C HIS A 25 -7.15 -12.33 4.12
N GLU A 26 -6.25 -11.50 4.68
CA GLU A 26 -6.29 -11.08 6.08
C GLU A 26 -7.34 -9.99 6.34
N ASN A 27 -7.54 -9.07 5.39
CA ASN A 27 -8.51 -7.99 5.50
C ASN A 27 -9.31 -7.81 4.21
N THR A 28 -10.58 -7.47 4.38
CA THR A 28 -11.53 -7.31 3.27
C THR A 28 -11.13 -6.25 2.23
N PHE A 29 -10.44 -5.18 2.66
CA PHE A 29 -10.20 -4.00 1.82
C PHE A 29 -8.73 -3.77 1.50
N ILE A 30 -7.83 -3.94 2.47
CA ILE A 30 -6.40 -3.64 2.29
C ILE A 30 -5.56 -4.76 2.87
N ASN A 31 -4.74 -5.38 2.04
CA ASN A 31 -3.78 -6.41 2.44
C ASN A 31 -2.36 -5.92 2.10
N ASP A 32 -1.71 -5.22 3.03
CA ASP A 32 -0.40 -4.59 2.83
C ASP A 32 0.75 -5.51 3.28
N PHE A 33 1.01 -6.60 2.56
CA PHE A 33 2.10 -7.54 2.93
C PHE A 33 3.50 -6.99 2.67
N ALA A 34 3.62 -5.92 1.87
CA ALA A 34 4.89 -5.25 1.61
C ALA A 34 5.22 -4.16 2.64
N ASP A 35 4.30 -3.82 3.56
CA ASP A 35 4.45 -2.76 4.57
C ASP A 35 4.86 -1.41 3.93
N VAL A 36 4.12 -1.00 2.88
CA VAL A 36 4.40 0.21 2.09
C VAL A 36 3.33 1.29 2.17
N ILE A 37 2.21 1.01 2.84
CA ILE A 37 1.14 1.95 3.10
C ILE A 37 1.25 2.42 4.55
N ASP A 38 1.28 3.74 4.77
CA ASP A 38 1.29 4.27 6.15
C ASP A 38 -0.09 4.19 6.80
N GLU A 39 -0.13 4.08 8.13
CA GLU A 39 -1.38 3.86 8.91
C GLU A 39 -2.48 4.91 8.64
N ASP A 40 -2.10 6.18 8.45
CA ASP A 40 -3.06 7.25 8.18
C ASP A 40 -3.70 7.06 6.80
N THR A 41 -2.88 6.72 5.80
CA THR A 41 -3.32 6.40 4.44
C THR A 41 -4.15 5.14 4.39
N GLU A 42 -3.74 4.07 5.06
CA GLU A 42 -4.50 2.82 5.16
C GLU A 42 -5.88 3.08 5.77
N THR A 43 -5.96 3.89 6.84
CA THR A 43 -7.22 4.25 7.50
C THR A 43 -8.16 5.00 6.54
N ARG A 44 -7.65 6.01 5.82
CA ARG A 44 -8.45 6.78 4.85
C ARG A 44 -8.91 5.90 3.69
N LEU A 45 -8.01 5.08 3.16
CA LEU A 45 -8.29 4.24 2.02
C LEU A 45 -9.28 3.12 2.38
N LYS A 46 -9.16 2.50 3.56
CA LYS A 46 -10.13 1.52 4.06
C LYS A 46 -11.52 2.13 4.21
N ALA A 47 -11.62 3.32 4.81
CA ALA A 47 -12.89 4.03 4.91
C ALA A 47 -13.49 4.34 3.53
N ARG A 48 -12.64 4.65 2.54
CA ARG A 48 -13.07 4.90 1.16
C ARG A 48 -13.61 3.64 0.48
N LEU A 49 -12.92 2.51 0.61
CA LEU A 49 -13.33 1.23 0.03
C LEU A 49 -14.60 0.67 0.69
N GLN A 50 -14.75 0.87 2.01
CA GLN A 50 -15.99 0.58 2.72
C GLN A 50 -17.14 1.44 2.20
N ALA A 51 -16.95 2.76 2.05
CA ALA A 51 -17.98 3.65 1.54
C ALA A 51 -18.39 3.33 0.10
N LEU A 52 -17.43 2.92 -0.76
CA LEU A 52 -17.74 2.40 -2.10
C LEU A 52 -18.68 1.19 -2.03
N ARG A 53 -18.37 0.24 -1.16
CA ARG A 53 -19.19 -0.95 -0.95
C ARG A 53 -20.59 -0.57 -0.48
N ASP A 54 -20.71 0.30 0.51
CA ASP A 54 -21.99 0.68 1.11
C ASP A 54 -22.86 1.47 0.12
N ASP A 55 -22.27 2.40 -0.64
CA ASP A 55 -23.01 3.30 -1.53
C ASP A 55 -23.30 2.72 -2.91
N LYS A 56 -22.37 1.92 -3.46
CA LYS A 56 -22.45 1.39 -4.83
C LYS A 56 -22.68 -0.10 -4.87
N GLY A 57 -22.46 -0.81 -3.76
CA GLY A 57 -22.44 -2.27 -3.76
C GLY A 57 -21.34 -2.83 -4.65
N VAL A 58 -20.21 -2.12 -4.77
CA VAL A 58 -19.01 -2.50 -5.53
C VAL A 58 -17.90 -2.84 -4.55
N GLU A 59 -17.27 -4.00 -4.71
CA GLU A 59 -16.14 -4.40 -3.88
C GLU A 59 -14.82 -4.09 -4.57
N ALA A 60 -13.97 -3.35 -3.88
CA ALA A 60 -12.60 -3.06 -4.32
C ALA A 60 -11.61 -3.44 -3.21
N VAL A 61 -10.48 -4.03 -3.59
CA VAL A 61 -9.40 -4.43 -2.67
C VAL A 61 -8.05 -3.91 -3.16
N VAL A 62 -7.20 -3.50 -2.22
CA VAL A 62 -5.81 -3.13 -2.45
C VAL A 62 -4.91 -4.19 -1.85
N VAL A 63 -3.95 -4.66 -2.64
CA VAL A 63 -3.01 -5.71 -2.24
C VAL A 63 -1.59 -5.26 -2.57
N THR A 64 -0.71 -5.30 -1.59
CA THR A 64 0.73 -5.13 -1.80
C THR A 64 1.42 -6.45 -1.45
N LEU A 65 2.37 -6.86 -2.28
CA LEU A 65 3.23 -8.01 -2.01
C LEU A 65 4.67 -7.61 -2.34
N PRO A 66 5.68 -8.16 -1.64
CA PRO A 66 7.06 -8.02 -2.08
C PRO A 66 7.25 -8.60 -3.50
N SER A 67 6.83 -9.85 -3.72
CA SER A 67 6.95 -10.53 -5.01
C SER A 67 5.87 -11.59 -5.17
N ARG A 68 5.51 -11.92 -6.43
CA ARG A 68 4.64 -13.05 -6.75
C ARG A 68 5.35 -14.40 -6.80
N ALA A 69 6.69 -14.41 -6.81
CA ALA A 69 7.49 -15.63 -6.92
C ALA A 69 7.17 -16.73 -5.88
N PRO A 70 6.89 -16.42 -4.59
CA PRO A 70 6.55 -17.44 -3.59
C PRO A 70 5.23 -18.18 -3.86
N TYR A 71 4.38 -17.61 -4.71
CA TYR A 71 3.05 -18.10 -5.04
C TYR A 71 3.00 -18.77 -6.42
N GLN A 72 4.11 -18.79 -7.15
CA GLN A 72 4.22 -19.49 -8.42
C GLN A 72 4.72 -20.92 -8.19
N GLY A 73 4.01 -21.90 -8.73
CA GLY A 73 4.51 -23.28 -8.77
C GLY A 73 5.79 -23.37 -9.64
N GLU A 74 6.68 -24.30 -9.33
CA GLU A 74 7.89 -24.55 -10.14
C GLU A 74 7.50 -24.76 -11.62
N GLY A 75 7.96 -23.87 -12.51
CA GLY A 75 7.68 -23.91 -13.95
C GLY A 75 6.45 -23.13 -14.41
N SER A 76 5.79 -22.37 -13.53
CA SER A 76 4.70 -21.45 -13.91
C SER A 76 5.28 -20.13 -14.46
N GLU A 77 5.29 -19.96 -15.78
CA GLU A 77 5.67 -18.70 -16.44
C GLU A 77 4.44 -17.82 -16.74
N GLY A 78 3.59 -17.59 -15.73
CA GLY A 78 2.41 -16.74 -15.90
C GLY A 78 2.75 -15.25 -16.00
N THR A 79 1.97 -14.50 -16.78
CA THR A 79 1.98 -13.04 -16.81
C THR A 79 1.47 -12.45 -15.49
N LEU A 80 1.76 -11.18 -15.22
CA LEU A 80 1.25 -10.51 -14.02
C LEU A 80 -0.28 -10.51 -13.97
N SER A 81 -0.92 -10.25 -15.12
CA SER A 81 -2.38 -10.27 -15.21
C SER A 81 -2.96 -11.65 -14.91
N GLU A 82 -2.35 -12.75 -15.40
CA GLU A 82 -2.81 -14.11 -15.04
C GLU A 82 -2.71 -14.38 -13.54
N PHE A 83 -1.66 -13.87 -12.88
CA PHE A 83 -1.54 -13.95 -11.43
C PHE A 83 -2.64 -13.13 -10.72
N GLY A 84 -2.87 -11.89 -11.15
CA GLY A 84 -3.93 -11.02 -10.63
C GLY A 84 -5.33 -11.62 -10.79
N ILE A 85 -5.67 -12.11 -12.00
CA ILE A 85 -6.94 -12.77 -12.31
C ILE A 85 -7.15 -14.01 -11.42
N GLY A 86 -6.11 -14.81 -11.22
CA GLY A 86 -6.19 -15.96 -10.32
C GLY A 86 -6.44 -15.53 -8.87
N LEU A 87 -5.77 -14.47 -8.43
CA LEU A 87 -5.90 -13.95 -7.07
C LEU A 87 -7.29 -13.35 -6.80
N ILE A 88 -7.79 -12.45 -7.66
CA ILE A 88 -9.10 -11.81 -7.51
C ILE A 88 -10.23 -12.84 -7.50
N ASN A 89 -10.13 -13.88 -8.35
CA ASN A 89 -11.08 -14.99 -8.39
C ASN A 89 -10.97 -15.89 -7.16
N ASN A 90 -9.75 -16.21 -6.71
CA ASN A 90 -9.52 -17.04 -5.52
C ASN A 90 -10.06 -16.37 -4.25
N TRP A 91 -9.88 -15.05 -4.14
CA TRP A 91 -10.38 -14.27 -3.01
C TRP A 91 -11.89 -13.99 -3.08
N GLY A 92 -12.50 -14.18 -4.26
CA GLY A 92 -13.91 -13.95 -4.50
C GLY A 92 -14.26 -12.48 -4.34
N VAL A 93 -13.48 -11.59 -4.95
CA VAL A 93 -13.71 -10.14 -4.87
C VAL A 93 -14.78 -9.76 -5.90
N GLY A 94 -15.80 -9.03 -5.45
CA GLY A 94 -16.92 -8.62 -6.30
C GLY A 94 -18.17 -9.47 -6.07
N ASP A 95 -19.29 -9.04 -6.63
CA ASP A 95 -20.55 -9.76 -6.49
C ASP A 95 -20.66 -10.86 -7.56
N ALA A 96 -21.19 -12.04 -7.23
CA ALA A 96 -21.30 -13.14 -8.19
C ALA A 96 -22.26 -12.86 -9.34
N GLU A 97 -23.30 -12.07 -9.09
CA GLU A 97 -24.30 -11.73 -10.11
C GLU A 97 -23.82 -10.55 -10.96
N LYS A 98 -23.23 -9.53 -10.32
CA LYS A 98 -22.79 -8.32 -11.02
C LYS A 98 -21.41 -8.44 -11.64
N ASN A 99 -20.50 -9.20 -11.03
CA ASN A 99 -19.09 -9.34 -11.43
C ASN A 99 -18.34 -8.01 -11.47
N ASP A 100 -18.56 -7.17 -10.46
CA ASP A 100 -18.11 -5.78 -10.37
C ASP A 100 -16.89 -5.57 -9.45
N GLY A 101 -16.13 -6.63 -9.16
CA GLY A 101 -14.92 -6.57 -8.34
C GLY A 101 -13.79 -5.75 -8.96
N ILE A 102 -13.02 -5.04 -8.14
CA ILE A 102 -11.81 -4.31 -8.53
C ILE A 102 -10.66 -4.72 -7.61
N MET A 103 -9.49 -5.05 -8.17
CA MET A 103 -8.28 -5.32 -7.39
C MET A 103 -7.14 -4.45 -7.89
N VAL A 104 -6.51 -3.70 -6.98
CA VAL A 104 -5.23 -3.03 -7.22
C VAL A 104 -4.15 -3.89 -6.58
N LEU A 105 -3.28 -4.50 -7.40
CA LEU A 105 -2.19 -5.35 -6.96
C LEU A 105 -0.84 -4.69 -7.28
N VAL A 106 -0.01 -4.49 -6.25
CA VAL A 106 1.32 -3.87 -6.35
C VAL A 106 2.38 -4.86 -5.88
N LEU A 107 3.37 -5.16 -6.73
CA LEU A 107 4.52 -6.01 -6.43
C LEU A 107 5.78 -5.17 -6.30
N THR A 108 6.24 -4.92 -5.07
CA THR A 108 7.26 -3.88 -4.82
C THR A 108 8.67 -4.29 -5.26
N ASP A 109 9.06 -5.55 -5.06
CA ASP A 109 10.39 -6.05 -5.44
C ASP A 109 10.44 -6.35 -6.95
N ASP A 110 9.33 -6.84 -7.51
CA ASP A 110 9.21 -7.13 -8.94
C ASP A 110 9.06 -5.83 -9.76
N ARG A 111 8.67 -4.73 -9.12
CA ARG A 111 8.34 -3.42 -9.71
C ARG A 111 7.29 -3.52 -10.80
N GLU A 112 6.26 -4.30 -10.54
CA GLU A 112 5.13 -4.49 -11.42
C GLU A 112 3.83 -4.26 -10.65
N MET A 113 2.81 -3.77 -11.34
CA MET A 113 1.46 -3.63 -10.78
C MET A 113 0.41 -4.02 -11.80
N THR A 114 -0.76 -4.40 -11.32
CA THR A 114 -1.92 -4.64 -12.16
C THR A 114 -3.19 -4.19 -11.46
N VAL A 115 -4.14 -3.67 -12.24
CA VAL A 115 -5.51 -3.42 -11.83
C VAL A 115 -6.36 -4.45 -12.53
N GLU A 116 -6.91 -5.39 -11.76
CA GLU A 116 -7.83 -6.40 -12.27
C GLU A 116 -9.27 -5.96 -12.07
N LEU A 117 -10.07 -6.16 -13.11
CA LEU A 117 -11.47 -5.78 -13.14
C LEU A 117 -12.32 -7.03 -13.35
N GLY A 118 -13.45 -7.11 -12.65
CA GLY A 118 -14.46 -8.14 -12.86
C GLY A 118 -15.12 -8.02 -14.24
N ALA A 119 -15.83 -9.07 -14.65
CA ALA A 119 -16.43 -9.15 -15.99
C ALA A 119 -17.52 -8.09 -16.29
N ALA A 120 -17.97 -7.33 -15.29
CA ALA A 120 -18.86 -6.18 -15.47
C ALA A 120 -18.23 -5.04 -16.29
N TYR A 121 -16.90 -4.92 -16.22
CA TYR A 121 -16.17 -3.80 -16.78
C TYR A 121 -15.68 -4.12 -18.18
N ASP A 122 -16.02 -3.26 -19.14
CA ASP A 122 -15.62 -3.43 -20.53
C ASP A 122 -14.18 -2.93 -20.79
N LYS A 123 -13.73 -3.11 -22.04
CA LYS A 123 -12.40 -2.68 -22.48
C LYS A 123 -12.13 -1.19 -22.29
N SER A 124 -13.15 -0.33 -22.27
CA SER A 124 -12.93 1.11 -22.04
C SER A 124 -12.44 1.38 -20.63
N HIS A 125 -12.93 0.62 -19.64
CA HIS A 125 -12.47 0.68 -18.26
C HIS A 125 -11.03 0.16 -18.12
N SER A 126 -10.65 -0.86 -18.88
CA SER A 126 -9.25 -1.32 -18.95
C SER A 126 -8.32 -0.24 -19.51
N LEU A 127 -8.76 0.52 -20.52
CA LEU A 127 -7.98 1.64 -21.06
C LEU A 127 -7.86 2.79 -20.06
N ALA A 128 -8.94 3.10 -19.33
CA ALA A 128 -8.92 4.08 -18.26
C ALA A 128 -7.98 3.66 -17.11
N ALA A 129 -8.03 2.40 -16.70
CA ALA A 129 -7.11 1.85 -15.71
C ALA A 129 -5.64 1.98 -16.16
N MET A 130 -5.35 1.69 -17.43
CA MET A 130 -4.01 1.84 -18.00
C MET A 130 -3.53 3.30 -17.94
N ASP A 131 -4.39 4.25 -18.31
CA ASP A 131 -4.05 5.68 -18.24
C ASP A 131 -3.73 6.11 -16.79
N ILE A 132 -4.51 5.65 -15.81
CA ILE A 132 -4.28 5.94 -14.39
C ILE A 132 -2.99 5.28 -13.88
N ILE A 133 -2.69 4.04 -14.31
CA ILE A 133 -1.41 3.37 -14.01
C ILE A 133 -0.24 4.19 -14.52
N ASP A 134 -0.30 4.70 -15.75
CA ASP A 134 0.79 5.43 -16.38
C ASP A 134 0.96 6.85 -15.83
N THR A 135 -0.13 7.50 -15.45
CA THR A 135 -0.14 8.93 -15.09
C THR A 135 -0.12 9.19 -13.58
N VAL A 136 -0.59 8.25 -12.75
CA VAL A 136 -0.70 8.42 -11.29
C VAL A 136 0.21 7.45 -10.55
N PHE A 137 0.00 6.15 -10.73
CA PHE A 137 0.74 5.14 -9.96
C PHE A 137 2.22 5.09 -10.32
N THR A 138 2.54 4.89 -11.61
CA THR A 138 3.90 4.66 -12.08
C THR A 138 4.85 5.81 -11.74
N PRO A 139 4.48 7.10 -11.92
CA PRO A 139 5.35 8.21 -11.51
C PRO A 139 5.63 8.22 -10.00
N ALA A 140 4.60 8.01 -9.16
CA ALA A 140 4.78 7.97 -7.71
C ALA A 140 5.70 6.81 -7.27
N PHE A 141 5.56 5.64 -7.90
CA PHE A 141 6.37 4.46 -7.58
C PHE A 141 7.83 4.61 -8.01
N LYS A 142 8.10 5.30 -9.14
CA LYS A 142 9.48 5.65 -9.55
C LYS A 142 10.20 6.51 -8.52
N ASP A 143 9.45 7.37 -7.83
CA ASP A 143 9.97 8.24 -6.77
C ASP A 143 9.99 7.56 -5.39
N GLY A 144 9.56 6.30 -5.29
CA GLY A 144 9.46 5.55 -4.03
C GLY A 144 8.29 5.98 -3.13
N ASN A 145 7.36 6.78 -3.66
CA ASN A 145 6.20 7.29 -2.94
C ASN A 145 5.02 6.31 -3.02
N TYR A 146 5.21 5.08 -2.54
CA TYR A 146 4.22 4.00 -2.64
C TYR A 146 2.89 4.33 -1.97
N SER A 147 2.89 4.72 -0.69
CA SER A 147 1.66 5.00 0.07
C SER A 147 0.78 6.05 -0.63
N ALA A 148 1.35 7.21 -0.97
CA ALA A 148 0.63 8.27 -1.68
C ALA A 148 0.18 7.83 -3.09
N GLY A 149 1.04 7.14 -3.83
CA GLY A 149 0.69 6.62 -5.16
C GLY A 149 -0.46 5.61 -5.13
N ILE A 150 -0.50 4.75 -4.10
CA ILE A 150 -1.58 3.79 -3.89
C ILE A 150 -2.88 4.51 -3.52
N GLU A 151 -2.83 5.51 -2.65
CA GLU A 151 -4.01 6.30 -2.26
C GLU A 151 -4.59 7.06 -3.47
N ASP A 152 -3.77 7.86 -4.14
CA ASP A 152 -4.19 8.70 -5.26
C ASP A 152 -4.64 7.85 -6.45
N GLY A 153 -3.86 6.81 -6.77
CA GLY A 153 -4.16 5.90 -7.86
C GLY A 153 -5.44 5.10 -7.61
N THR A 154 -5.63 4.55 -6.41
CA THR A 154 -6.88 3.85 -6.06
C THR A 154 -8.06 4.79 -6.10
N ASN A 155 -7.97 6.00 -5.56
CA ASN A 155 -9.03 7.01 -5.63
C ASN A 155 -9.40 7.35 -7.08
N ALA A 156 -8.42 7.50 -7.97
CA ALA A 156 -8.64 7.73 -9.39
C ALA A 156 -9.35 6.54 -10.06
N ILE A 157 -8.93 5.31 -9.75
CA ILE A 157 -9.60 4.08 -10.22
C ILE A 157 -11.06 4.06 -9.79
N LEU A 158 -11.35 4.32 -8.50
CA LEU A 158 -12.72 4.32 -8.00
C LEU A 158 -13.59 5.41 -8.67
N ALA A 159 -13.01 6.57 -8.94
CA ALA A 159 -13.72 7.67 -9.60
C ALA A 159 -14.05 7.35 -11.06
N GLU A 160 -13.06 6.90 -11.82
CA GLU A 160 -13.20 6.69 -13.27
C GLU A 160 -13.94 5.40 -13.59
N ILE A 161 -13.71 4.33 -12.83
CA ILE A 161 -14.24 2.99 -13.13
C ILE A 161 -15.55 2.73 -12.39
N ALA A 162 -15.62 3.05 -11.11
CA ALA A 162 -16.80 2.78 -10.28
C ALA A 162 -17.74 3.99 -10.12
N GLY A 163 -17.40 5.15 -10.72
CA GLY A 163 -18.19 6.38 -10.59
C GLY A 163 -18.30 6.86 -9.15
N PHE A 164 -17.23 6.66 -8.35
CA PHE A 164 -17.20 6.99 -6.92
C PHE A 164 -16.36 8.25 -6.65
N PRO A 165 -16.93 9.31 -6.07
CA PRO A 165 -16.66 10.67 -6.52
C PRO A 165 -15.39 11.36 -6.00
N LEU A 166 -14.18 10.79 -5.97
CA LEU A 166 -13.00 11.35 -5.26
C LEU A 166 -13.27 11.81 -3.78
N PRO A 167 -12.26 11.82 -2.90
CA PRO A 167 -12.45 12.45 -1.60
C PRO A 167 -12.61 13.97 -1.80
N GLU A 168 -13.60 14.57 -1.13
CA GLU A 168 -13.61 16.03 -0.99
C GLU A 168 -12.31 16.44 -0.32
N ALA A 169 -11.61 17.42 -0.89
CA ALA A 169 -10.45 18.01 -0.24
C ALA A 169 -10.87 18.42 1.17
N ALA A 170 -10.17 17.92 2.19
CA ALA A 170 -10.51 18.20 3.57
C ALA A 170 -10.72 19.72 3.74
N PRO A 171 -11.81 20.17 4.40
CA PRO A 171 -12.08 21.59 4.56
C PRO A 171 -10.85 22.23 5.20
N GLU A 172 -10.28 23.23 4.52
CA GLU A 172 -9.17 24.02 5.06
C GLU A 172 -9.56 24.48 6.46
N PRO A 173 -8.73 24.27 7.50
CA PRO A 173 -9.02 24.80 8.81
C PRO A 173 -9.15 26.32 8.67
N ALA A 174 -10.32 26.84 9.01
CA ALA A 174 -10.64 28.26 8.93
C ALA A 174 -9.49 29.07 9.56
N PRO A 175 -9.01 30.15 8.90
CA PRO A 175 -7.83 30.87 9.35
C PRO A 175 -8.01 31.28 10.81
N ALA A 176 -7.14 30.76 11.67
CA ALA A 176 -7.10 31.13 13.07
C ALA A 176 -6.99 32.66 13.13
N THR A 177 -8.04 33.30 13.61
CA THR A 177 -8.09 34.76 13.76
C THR A 177 -7.06 35.11 14.81
N SER A 178 -5.87 35.50 14.35
CA SER A 178 -4.81 36.02 15.20
C SER A 178 -5.34 37.27 15.89
N THR A 179 -5.61 37.13 17.18
CA THR A 179 -5.86 38.28 18.04
C THR A 179 -4.55 39.07 18.12
N PRO A 180 -4.51 40.37 17.77
CA PRO A 180 -3.27 41.11 17.79
C PRO A 180 -2.87 41.37 19.26
N THR A 181 -1.89 40.61 19.74
CA THR A 181 -1.12 40.94 20.94
C THR A 181 -0.31 42.20 20.62
N ALA A 182 -0.71 43.31 21.23
CA ALA A 182 0.03 44.56 21.17
C ALA A 182 1.42 44.38 21.80
N THR A 183 2.47 44.82 21.11
CA THR A 183 3.76 45.22 21.71
C THR A 183 4.30 46.42 20.91
N PRO A 184 4.86 47.46 21.55
CA PRO A 184 5.09 48.77 20.94
C PRO A 184 6.53 48.99 20.41
N ALA A 185 6.68 50.09 19.66
CA ALA A 185 7.91 50.78 19.24
C ALA A 185 8.73 50.08 18.12
N SER A 186 9.31 50.75 17.13
CA SER A 186 9.58 52.18 16.88
C SER A 186 9.89 52.39 15.38
N ASP A 187 9.70 53.63 14.93
CA ASP A 187 9.89 54.18 13.59
C ASP A 187 11.30 54.00 12.98
N THR A 188 11.34 53.86 11.65
CA THR A 188 12.16 54.60 10.64
C THR A 188 12.19 53.78 9.34
N ALA A 189 11.48 54.16 8.28
CA ALA A 189 11.76 55.21 7.27
C ALA A 189 12.55 54.68 6.05
N GLU A 190 11.88 54.72 4.88
CA GLU A 190 12.41 54.90 3.51
C GLU A 190 13.28 53.75 2.96
N ASP A 191 13.25 53.28 1.71
CA ASP A 191 12.87 53.79 0.39
C ASP A 191 12.79 52.53 -0.51
N GLY A 192 11.78 52.35 -1.37
CA GLY A 192 12.03 52.58 -2.79
C GLY A 192 12.66 51.40 -3.55
N GLY A 193 11.82 50.38 -3.85
CA GLY A 193 11.90 49.62 -5.11
C GLY A 193 12.96 48.52 -5.26
N ILE A 194 12.52 47.26 -5.28
CA ILE A 194 12.84 46.21 -6.28
C ILE A 194 12.08 44.91 -5.94
N GLY A 195 10.76 44.99 -5.81
CA GLY A 195 9.90 43.81 -5.62
C GLY A 195 9.55 43.15 -6.97
N LYS A 196 10.51 42.47 -7.60
CA LYS A 196 10.25 41.64 -8.81
C LYS A 196 11.12 40.39 -8.95
N TRP A 197 11.75 39.94 -7.88
CA TRP A 197 12.36 38.60 -7.77
C TRP A 197 12.13 38.11 -6.34
N ILE A 198 11.94 36.80 -6.15
CA ILE A 198 11.42 36.11 -4.95
C ILE A 198 9.88 35.86 -5.03
N LEU A 199 9.47 35.19 -6.10
CA LEU A 199 8.33 34.27 -6.10
C LEU A 199 8.95 32.87 -6.24
N GLY A 200 9.07 32.20 -5.11
CA GLY A 200 9.77 30.93 -4.94
C GLY A 200 10.39 30.93 -3.55
N LEU A 201 9.93 30.02 -2.69
CA LEU A 201 10.37 29.78 -1.31
C LEU A 201 9.50 30.32 -0.15
N PHE A 202 8.18 30.43 -0.30
CA PHE A 202 7.29 30.50 0.88
C PHE A 202 6.06 29.61 0.74
N GLY A 203 6.27 28.35 0.33
CA GLY A 203 5.28 27.27 0.33
C GLY A 203 5.65 26.14 1.30
N GLY A 204 6.22 26.47 2.45
CA GLY A 204 6.70 25.45 3.38
C GLY A 204 6.85 26.01 4.78
N LEU A 205 5.78 25.94 5.56
CA LEU A 205 5.78 25.86 7.04
C LEU A 205 4.34 26.02 7.54
N PHE A 206 3.52 24.97 7.42
CA PHE A 206 2.43 24.72 8.36
C PHE A 206 2.10 23.21 8.44
N ALA A 207 3.14 22.37 8.31
CA ALA A 207 3.10 20.98 8.73
C ALA A 207 3.59 20.92 10.18
N ALA A 208 2.69 21.10 11.14
CA ALA A 208 3.01 20.83 12.53
C ALA A 208 1.74 20.51 13.31
N GLY A 209 1.59 19.23 13.64
CA GLY A 209 0.73 18.82 14.74
C GLY A 209 -0.34 17.81 14.35
N ILE A 210 0.08 16.63 13.87
CA ILE A 210 -0.42 15.28 14.24
C ILE A 210 0.25 14.22 13.35
N GLY A 211 0.85 14.58 12.21
CA GLY A 211 1.73 13.71 11.40
C GLY A 211 3.17 13.59 11.93
N TRP A 212 3.37 13.21 13.19
CA TRP A 212 4.72 13.02 13.77
C TRP A 212 5.11 11.53 13.97
N GLY A 213 4.19 10.59 13.75
CA GLY A 213 4.45 9.16 14.02
C GLY A 213 5.33 8.49 12.97
N ILE A 214 5.02 8.68 11.68
CA ILE A 214 5.52 7.79 10.62
C ILE A 214 6.47 8.52 9.65
N PHE A 215 6.14 9.73 9.19
CA PHE A 215 7.01 10.50 8.29
C PHE A 215 8.21 11.16 8.99
N GLY A 216 8.11 11.42 10.30
CA GLY A 216 9.21 11.95 11.09
C GLY A 216 10.36 10.95 11.27
N ARG A 217 10.09 9.64 11.16
CA ARG A 217 11.03 8.58 11.59
C ARG A 217 12.05 8.21 10.50
N LYS A 218 11.64 8.08 9.24
CA LYS A 218 12.56 7.86 8.10
C LYS A 218 13.45 9.08 7.78
N ILE A 219 12.93 10.30 7.92
CA ILE A 219 13.76 11.52 7.82
C ILE A 219 14.69 11.64 9.04
N LYS A 220 14.22 11.30 10.25
CA LYS A 220 15.06 11.32 11.45
C LYS A 220 16.23 10.36 11.35
N ASP A 221 16.10 9.17 10.77
CA ASP A 221 17.21 8.20 10.74
C ASP A 221 18.31 8.58 9.74
N SER A 222 17.96 9.19 8.60
CA SER A 222 18.94 9.73 7.63
C SER A 222 19.60 11.04 8.09
N VAL A 223 18.99 11.75 9.05
CA VAL A 223 19.51 12.98 9.66
C VAL A 223 20.05 12.74 11.08
N ALA A 224 19.86 11.56 11.66
CA ALA A 224 20.26 11.22 13.02
C ALA A 224 21.77 11.18 13.13
N VAL A 225 22.27 11.97 14.08
CA VAL A 225 23.67 12.01 14.44
C VAL A 225 23.92 10.91 15.47
N CYS A 226 24.92 10.07 15.22
CA CYS A 226 25.31 9.03 16.16
C CYS A 226 25.71 9.66 17.51
N PRO A 227 25.11 9.25 18.65
CA PRO A 227 25.42 9.83 19.95
C PRO A 227 26.81 9.44 20.47
N SER A 228 27.47 8.46 19.86
CA SER A 228 28.83 8.02 20.23
C SER A 228 29.92 8.77 19.46
N CYS A 229 29.82 8.86 18.12
CA CYS A 229 30.88 9.41 17.27
C CYS A 229 30.51 10.73 16.57
N GLY A 230 29.27 11.18 16.61
CA GLY A 230 28.85 12.46 15.99
C GLY A 230 28.67 12.41 14.48
N GLU A 231 28.82 11.24 13.85
CA GLU A 231 28.70 11.07 12.41
C GLU A 231 27.27 10.70 11.99
N LYS A 232 26.91 11.02 10.74
CA LYS A 232 25.61 10.69 10.15
C LYS A 232 25.63 9.28 9.55
N GLY A 233 24.46 8.69 9.38
CA GLY A 233 24.31 7.35 8.80
C GLY A 233 24.00 6.30 9.86
N MET A 234 22.83 6.46 10.47
CA MET A 234 22.24 5.47 11.36
C MET A 234 21.42 4.48 10.53
N HIS A 235 21.51 3.20 10.85
CA HIS A 235 20.73 2.13 10.24
C HIS A 235 19.80 1.53 11.29
N THR A 236 18.53 1.37 10.94
CA THR A 236 17.51 0.80 11.81
C THR A 236 17.04 -0.51 11.20
N GLU A 237 17.22 -1.61 11.93
CA GLU A 237 16.71 -2.94 11.58
C GLU A 237 15.63 -3.34 12.58
N ARG A 238 14.48 -3.80 12.09
CA ARG A 238 13.39 -4.30 12.95
C ARG A 238 13.26 -5.80 12.75
N LYS A 239 13.12 -6.52 13.85
CA LYS A 239 12.94 -7.97 13.86
C LYS A 239 11.74 -8.33 14.71
N VAL A 240 10.81 -9.09 14.16
CA VAL A 240 9.72 -9.68 14.93
C VAL A 240 10.29 -10.86 15.75
N LEU A 241 10.15 -10.79 17.07
CA LEU A 241 10.55 -11.86 17.98
C LEU A 241 9.39 -12.83 18.22
N GLN A 242 8.18 -12.29 18.33
CA GLN A 242 6.94 -13.02 18.51
C GLN A 242 5.86 -12.37 17.65
N GLU A 243 5.26 -13.18 16.78
CA GLU A 243 4.12 -12.76 15.98
C GLU A 243 2.93 -12.39 16.87
N ALA A 244 2.22 -11.32 16.50
CA ALA A 244 0.96 -10.97 17.14
C ALA A 244 -0.14 -11.97 16.75
N THR A 245 -1.04 -12.26 17.68
CA THR A 245 -2.25 -13.05 17.44
C THR A 245 -3.49 -12.21 17.76
N GLU A 246 -4.67 -12.75 17.49
CA GLU A 246 -5.94 -12.09 17.88
C GLU A 246 -6.03 -11.88 19.40
N ASP A 247 -5.49 -12.83 20.16
CA ASP A 247 -5.60 -12.85 21.62
C ASP A 247 -4.39 -12.22 22.33
N ALA A 248 -3.25 -12.12 21.67
CA ALA A 248 -1.98 -11.69 22.26
C ALA A 248 -1.23 -10.69 21.39
N GLU A 249 -0.65 -9.68 22.03
CA GLU A 249 0.24 -8.74 21.36
C GLU A 249 1.53 -9.47 20.93
N GLY A 250 2.09 -9.03 19.81
CA GLY A 250 3.40 -9.50 19.37
C GLY A 250 4.51 -8.70 20.03
N LEU A 251 5.73 -9.20 19.89
CA LEU A 251 6.93 -8.54 20.39
C LEU A 251 7.94 -8.41 19.27
N GLY A 252 8.51 -7.23 19.13
CA GLY A 252 9.57 -6.94 18.18
C GLY A 252 10.76 -6.28 18.85
N GLU A 253 11.90 -6.35 18.18
CA GLU A 253 13.12 -5.67 18.56
C GLU A 253 13.54 -4.74 17.43
N GLU A 254 13.87 -3.50 17.78
CA GLU A 254 14.48 -2.51 16.90
C GLU A 254 15.95 -2.36 17.26
N THR A 255 16.83 -2.73 16.33
CA THR A 255 18.28 -2.53 16.42
C THR A 255 18.67 -1.31 15.60
N VAL A 256 19.21 -0.29 16.27
CA VAL A 256 19.76 0.92 15.67
C VAL A 256 21.28 0.84 15.71
N THR A 257 21.94 0.83 14.56
CA THR A 257 23.41 0.78 14.42
C THR A 257 23.96 2.02 13.72
N CYS A 258 25.23 2.35 13.96
CA CYS A 258 25.95 3.39 13.23
C CYS A 258 26.86 2.76 12.17
N ASN A 259 26.89 3.32 10.96
CA ASN A 259 27.77 2.82 9.90
C ASN A 259 29.26 3.18 10.10
N ASN A 260 29.56 4.14 10.99
CA ASN A 260 30.90 4.70 11.15
C ASN A 260 31.56 4.40 12.50
N CYS A 261 30.88 3.69 13.41
CA CYS A 261 31.43 3.23 14.68
C CYS A 261 30.61 2.06 15.25
N ASP A 262 31.08 1.45 16.35
CA ASP A 262 30.43 0.29 16.98
C ASP A 262 29.18 0.63 17.82
N TYR A 263 28.55 1.79 17.59
CA TYR A 263 27.32 2.14 18.30
C TYR A 263 26.18 1.21 17.88
N LYS A 264 25.57 0.54 18.86
CA LYS A 264 24.38 -0.28 18.71
C LYS A 264 23.42 -0.02 19.86
N LYS A 265 22.17 0.26 19.55
CA LYS A 265 21.07 0.36 20.52
C LYS A 265 19.97 -0.61 20.13
N VAL A 266 19.56 -1.42 21.10
CA VAL A 266 18.45 -2.36 20.97
C VAL A 266 17.27 -1.83 21.77
N THR A 267 16.10 -1.73 21.15
CA THR A 267 14.86 -1.29 21.80
C THR A 267 13.75 -2.27 21.49
N GLU A 268 13.12 -2.83 22.52
CA GLU A 268 11.94 -3.68 22.34
C GLU A 268 10.70 -2.82 22.07
N PHE A 269 9.81 -3.32 21.21
CA PHE A 269 8.51 -2.72 20.95
C PHE A 269 7.41 -3.79 20.91
N THR A 270 6.20 -3.37 21.26
CA THR A 270 5.02 -4.21 21.22
C THR A 270 4.33 -4.07 19.86
N ILE A 271 3.92 -5.19 19.28
CA ILE A 271 3.12 -5.25 18.05
C ILE A 271 1.66 -5.40 18.48
N ALA A 272 0.78 -4.55 17.96
CA ALA A 272 -0.65 -4.63 18.26
C ALA A 272 -1.21 -6.02 17.91
N LYS A 273 -2.22 -6.47 18.65
CA LYS A 273 -2.93 -7.72 18.37
C LYS A 273 -3.46 -7.72 16.94
N LYS A 274 -3.48 -8.89 16.30
CA LYS A 274 -4.18 -9.03 15.02
C LYS A 274 -5.66 -8.67 15.23
N PRO A 275 -6.27 -7.89 14.35
CA PRO A 275 -7.71 -7.71 14.41
C PRO A 275 -8.38 -9.09 14.26
N PRO A 276 -9.49 -9.35 14.98
CA PRO A 276 -10.25 -10.57 14.75
C PRO A 276 -10.65 -10.65 13.28
N PRO A 277 -10.70 -11.86 12.69
CA PRO A 277 -11.04 -12.04 11.29
C PRO A 277 -12.35 -11.33 11.03
N GLU A 278 -12.31 -10.36 10.12
CA GLU A 278 -13.53 -9.67 9.70
C GLU A 278 -14.48 -10.74 9.19
N LYS A 279 -15.67 -10.82 9.80
CA LYS A 279 -16.75 -11.61 9.20
C LYS A 279 -17.02 -10.98 7.85
N LYS A 280 -16.63 -11.67 6.77
CA LYS A 280 -17.08 -11.32 5.43
C LYS A 280 -18.60 -11.20 5.50
N GLU A 281 -19.13 -9.99 5.42
CA GLU A 281 -20.52 -9.83 5.03
C GLU A 281 -20.64 -10.50 3.66
N GLU A 282 -21.65 -11.34 3.50
CA GLU A 282 -21.77 -12.40 2.50
C GLU A 282 -21.84 -11.82 1.07
N PHE A 283 -20.71 -11.34 0.55
CA PHE A 283 -20.54 -10.99 -0.84
C PHE A 283 -20.23 -12.28 -1.59
N SER A 284 -21.08 -12.60 -2.58
CA SER A 284 -21.17 -13.93 -3.18
C SER A 284 -19.98 -14.31 -4.06
N GLY A 285 -19.05 -13.39 -4.30
CA GLY A 285 -17.82 -13.59 -5.03
C GLY A 285 -17.98 -13.53 -6.55
N GLY A 286 -17.39 -12.51 -7.17
CA GLY A 286 -17.41 -12.25 -8.61
C GLY A 286 -16.40 -13.08 -9.39
N LYS A 287 -16.57 -13.11 -10.71
CA LYS A 287 -15.60 -13.67 -11.67
C LYS A 287 -14.97 -12.56 -12.50
N SER A 288 -13.66 -12.66 -12.71
CA SER A 288 -12.91 -11.91 -13.72
C SER A 288 -12.47 -12.85 -14.84
N ASP A 289 -12.65 -12.40 -16.08
CA ASP A 289 -12.28 -13.08 -17.33
C ASP A 289 -11.07 -12.43 -18.04
N GLY A 290 -10.36 -11.53 -17.35
CA GLY A 290 -9.11 -10.92 -17.82
C GLY A 290 -9.22 -9.47 -18.30
N GLY A 291 -10.21 -8.72 -17.81
CA GLY A 291 -10.24 -7.27 -17.91
C GLY A 291 -9.30 -6.61 -16.89
N GLY A 292 -8.60 -5.55 -17.29
CA GLY A 292 -7.65 -4.86 -16.42
C GLY A 292 -6.54 -4.15 -17.15
N ALA A 293 -5.54 -3.68 -16.41
CA ALA A 293 -4.34 -3.03 -16.94
C ALA A 293 -3.13 -3.33 -16.06
N SER A 294 -1.94 -3.42 -16.65
CA SER A 294 -0.71 -3.68 -15.91
C SER A 294 0.38 -2.68 -16.27
N GLY A 295 1.23 -2.33 -15.30
CA GLY A 295 2.35 -1.41 -15.45
C GLY A 295 3.62 -1.89 -14.76
N LYS A 296 4.75 -1.24 -15.08
CA LYS A 296 6.07 -1.46 -14.46
C LYS A 296 6.79 -0.14 -14.23
N TRP A 297 7.66 -0.07 -13.22
CA TRP A 297 8.40 1.16 -12.88
C TRP A 297 9.90 0.99 -12.63
#